data_AF-K9VCT7-F1
#
_entry.id   AF-K9VCT7-F1
#
_cell.length_a   1.000
_cell.length_b   1.000
_cell.length_c   1.000
_cell.angle_alpha   90.00
_cell.angle_beta   90.00
_cell.angle_gamma   90.00
#
_symmetry.space_group_name_H-M   'P 1'
#
loop_
_entity.id
_entity.type
_entity.pdbx_description
1 polymer ?
#
loop_
_entity_poly.entity_id
_entity_poly.type
_entity_poly.pdbx_seq_one_letter_code
_entity_poly.pdbx_strand_id
1 'polypeptide(L)'
;MLYTVSDSALWKIERKMSEKSNPVTLSTSADYLIGYERILDYFKQAQKECPKGVGLKKDSKAKGSYITLQFKLGDKRVNKTCGCYLTMQGITDALKKAHLVASALKSFFSESQFLAWYDDVILEKNVVKNDLMTFGEAVAKVEEEYWDGRTKRRQQRDRSSISQQYSWGCVYGDYFKLLPEDRVVNLSDILSVVNSKKQGTKCFKNCLCAMRKLVETIGHFDLLCKLKEIDGTQVEFRQDLQTLSVEDFLKLRDDALNIPPNDRRYNLESRQRWLWVFSMQLVYGFRVHEVFAILNIDRPFQTKDGVTIPPLSESNNKKMIAVVGEKTLLDTTTKTGYRLCVPMLAPTHPDLIERLEIKSGQLPEISSLSNNPNTISKAYAQRARDVLARWGKNLSQTHALRHLANLNGQMAGMSQETRAKSLGHSTQMNEGTYKKRANTKTTIDLLTQSTKEAIPLIGAIGVLKQLGSDGKSIKLLAAIYGITPDAVMELLAE
;
A
#
# COMPACT_ATOMS: atom_id res chain seq x y z
N MET A 1 -37.50 58.73 17.92
CA MET A 1 -36.54 59.04 16.84
C MET A 1 -35.72 57.79 16.60
N LEU A 2 -36.16 57.00 15.62
CA LEU A 2 -35.43 55.86 15.07
C LEU A 2 -34.49 56.41 14.00
N TYR A 3 -33.19 56.29 14.20
CA TYR A 3 -32.22 56.45 13.12
C TYR A 3 -31.60 55.09 12.82
N THR A 4 -32.02 54.60 11.66
CA THR A 4 -31.49 53.46 10.92
C THR A 4 -30.02 53.69 10.53
N VAL A 5 -29.16 52.72 10.82
CA VAL A 5 -27.87 52.55 10.13
C VAL A 5 -27.94 51.23 9.38
N SER A 6 -27.59 51.28 8.10
CA SER A 6 -27.87 50.28 7.08
C SER A 6 -27.06 48.99 7.22
N ASP A 7 -27.75 47.86 7.06
CA ASP A 7 -27.23 46.49 6.97
C ASP A 7 -26.33 46.21 5.75
N SER A 8 -25.88 47.23 5.01
CA SER A 8 -25.09 47.05 3.78
C SER A 8 -23.58 47.04 4.00
N ALA A 9 -23.09 47.27 5.23
CA ALA A 9 -21.67 47.32 5.55
C ALA A 9 -21.11 46.02 6.17
N LEU A 10 -21.96 45.18 6.76
CA LEU A 10 -21.54 43.91 7.38
C LEU A 10 -21.41 42.76 6.35
N TRP A 11 -22.07 42.85 5.20
CA TRP A 11 -21.99 41.86 4.12
C TRP A 11 -20.75 41.96 3.21
N LYS A 12 -19.87 42.95 3.42
CA LYS A 12 -18.65 43.15 2.60
C LYS A 12 -17.33 42.78 3.29
N ILE A 13 -17.36 42.38 4.56
CA ILE A 13 -16.14 42.02 5.31
C ILE A 13 -16.00 40.49 5.53
N GLU A 14 -17.08 39.71 5.46
CA GLU A 14 -17.02 38.23 5.55
C GLU A 14 -16.72 37.51 4.22
N ARG A 15 -16.45 38.24 3.14
CA ARG A 15 -16.17 37.67 1.80
C ARG A 15 -14.73 37.89 1.32
N LYS A 16 -13.76 37.90 2.24
CA LYS A 16 -12.32 37.96 1.91
C LYS A 16 -11.38 37.09 2.75
N MET A 17 -11.91 36.08 3.44
CA MET A 17 -11.12 34.97 4.00
C MET A 17 -11.68 33.60 3.61
N SER A 18 -12.05 33.46 2.33
CA SER A 18 -12.05 32.15 1.69
C SER A 18 -10.62 31.90 1.21
N GLU A 19 -9.82 31.26 2.07
CA GLU A 19 -8.70 30.49 1.57
C GLU A 19 -9.27 29.53 0.54
N LYS A 20 -8.84 29.70 -0.71
CA LYS A 20 -8.99 28.68 -1.74
C LYS A 20 -8.19 27.46 -1.28
N SER A 21 -8.78 26.63 -0.43
CA SER A 21 -8.40 25.23 -0.33
C SER A 21 -8.80 24.57 -1.64
N ASN A 22 -7.97 24.76 -2.67
CA ASN A 22 -7.99 23.85 -3.81
C ASN A 22 -7.83 22.44 -3.22
N PRO A 23 -8.76 21.50 -3.44
CA PRO A 23 -8.43 20.10 -3.25
C PRO A 23 -7.36 19.81 -4.30
N VAL A 24 -6.11 19.82 -3.86
CA VAL A 24 -4.97 19.48 -4.71
C VAL A 24 -5.05 17.98 -4.97
N THR A 25 -5.84 17.57 -5.95
CA THR A 25 -5.60 16.36 -6.73
C THR A 25 -4.42 16.63 -7.66
N LEU A 26 -3.23 16.76 -7.08
CA LEU A 26 -2.00 16.52 -7.81
C LEU A 26 -1.62 15.07 -7.57
N SER A 27 -2.10 14.19 -8.47
CA SER A 27 -1.39 12.96 -8.81
C SER A 27 -0.01 13.37 -9.33
N THR A 28 0.90 13.65 -8.42
CA THR A 28 2.30 13.85 -8.75
C THR A 28 2.93 12.47 -8.75
N SER A 29 3.73 12.17 -9.78
CA SER A 29 4.52 10.93 -9.91
C SER A 29 5.27 10.52 -8.62
N ALA A 30 5.48 11.48 -7.71
CA ALA A 30 5.99 11.31 -6.36
C ALA A 30 5.15 10.38 -5.44
N ASP A 31 3.88 10.09 -5.77
CA ASP A 31 3.02 9.14 -5.02
C ASP A 31 3.46 7.67 -5.17
N TYR A 32 4.30 7.37 -6.17
CA TYR A 32 4.76 6.01 -6.47
C TYR A 32 6.23 5.76 -6.09
N LEU A 33 6.96 6.77 -5.61
CA LEU A 33 8.38 6.65 -5.29
C LEU A 33 8.59 5.85 -3.99
N ILE A 34 9.42 4.80 -4.08
CA ILE A 34 9.75 3.93 -2.95
C ILE A 34 11.26 3.95 -2.73
N GLY A 35 11.70 3.95 -1.47
CA GLY A 35 13.12 3.83 -1.13
C GLY A 35 13.95 5.05 -1.54
N TYR A 36 15.03 4.82 -2.29
CA TYR A 36 16.03 5.86 -2.62
C TYR A 36 15.46 6.99 -3.49
N GLU A 37 14.53 6.69 -4.40
CA GLU A 37 13.92 7.69 -5.28
C GLU A 37 13.13 8.73 -4.49
N ARG A 38 12.46 8.29 -3.41
CA ARG A 38 11.75 9.19 -2.49
C ARG A 38 12.72 10.11 -1.75
N ILE A 39 13.89 9.60 -1.35
CA ILE A 39 14.94 10.40 -0.70
C ILE A 39 15.46 11.46 -1.67
N LEU A 40 15.67 11.11 -2.95
CA LEU A 40 16.11 12.05 -3.97
C LEU A 40 15.05 13.13 -4.28
N ASP A 41 13.78 12.77 -4.33
CA ASP A 41 12.69 13.73 -4.53
C ASP A 41 12.59 14.70 -3.36
N TYR A 42 12.64 14.19 -2.12
CA TYR A 42 12.67 15.03 -0.92
C TYR A 42 13.91 15.94 -0.88
N PHE A 43 15.08 15.44 -1.30
CA PHE A 43 16.29 16.26 -1.43
C PHE A 43 16.12 17.39 -2.45
N LYS A 44 15.52 17.12 -3.61
CA LYS A 44 15.22 18.14 -4.62
C LYS A 44 14.23 19.18 -4.10
N GLN A 45 13.24 18.76 -3.32
CA GLN A 45 12.32 19.69 -2.67
C GLN A 45 13.07 20.59 -1.67
N ALA A 46 13.88 20.01 -0.79
CA ALA A 46 14.70 20.77 0.15
C ALA A 46 15.66 21.76 -0.54
N GLN A 47 16.23 21.40 -1.70
CA GLN A 47 17.04 22.33 -2.50
C GLN A 47 16.26 23.58 -2.94
N LYS A 48 14.96 23.46 -3.22
CA LYS A 48 14.09 24.60 -3.60
C LYS A 48 13.72 25.47 -2.41
N GLU A 49 13.64 24.87 -1.22
CA GLU A 49 13.32 25.56 0.04
C GLU A 49 14.53 26.25 0.66
N CYS A 50 15.74 26.05 0.12
CA CYS A 50 16.95 26.68 0.61
C CYS A 50 16.91 28.21 0.54
N PRO A 51 17.48 28.91 1.53
CA PRO A 51 17.57 30.36 1.52
C PRO A 51 18.49 30.85 0.39
N LYS A 52 18.19 32.04 -0.17
CA LYS A 52 19.01 32.65 -1.24
C LYS A 52 20.48 32.76 -0.80
N GLY A 53 21.39 32.28 -1.65
CA GLY A 53 22.84 32.33 -1.42
C GLY A 53 23.44 31.08 -0.76
N VAL A 54 22.60 30.15 -0.27
CA VAL A 54 23.03 28.85 0.27
C VAL A 54 22.26 27.74 -0.45
N GLY A 55 22.90 26.62 -0.77
CA GLY A 55 22.26 25.48 -1.42
C GLY A 55 22.77 24.15 -0.88
N LEU A 56 22.00 23.08 -1.07
CA LEU A 56 22.41 21.72 -0.72
C LEU A 56 23.06 21.04 -1.92
N LYS A 57 24.17 20.34 -1.69
CA LYS A 57 24.79 19.44 -2.67
C LYS A 57 24.95 18.03 -2.10
N LYS A 58 24.57 17.04 -2.90
CA LYS A 58 24.89 15.65 -2.63
C LYS A 58 26.36 15.40 -2.94
N ASP A 59 27.03 14.69 -2.05
CA ASP A 59 28.37 14.20 -2.27
C ASP A 59 28.44 12.72 -1.81
N SER A 60 29.29 11.92 -2.46
CA SER A 60 29.31 10.46 -2.31
C SER A 60 30.73 9.99 -2.04
N LYS A 61 30.92 9.27 -0.92
CA LYS A 61 32.18 8.59 -0.56
C LYS A 61 31.94 7.10 -0.41
N ALA A 62 33.03 6.33 -0.32
CA ALA A 62 33.00 4.88 -0.06
C ALA A 62 32.16 4.50 1.19
N LYS A 63 32.10 5.37 2.20
CA LYS A 63 31.31 5.17 3.44
C LYS A 63 29.83 5.61 3.34
N GLY A 64 29.39 6.13 2.20
CA GLY A 64 28.00 6.55 1.95
C GLY A 64 27.85 7.93 1.29
N SER A 65 26.59 8.30 1.00
CA SER A 65 26.23 9.63 0.49
C SER A 65 25.89 10.60 1.62
N TYR A 66 26.39 11.82 1.51
CA TYR A 66 26.22 12.89 2.49
C TYR A 66 25.83 14.21 1.80
N ILE A 67 25.44 15.17 2.61
CA ILE A 67 24.98 16.49 2.17
C ILE A 67 26.02 17.53 2.57
N THR A 68 26.36 18.39 1.62
CA THR A 68 27.23 19.55 1.80
C THR A 68 26.44 20.83 1.58
N LEU A 69 26.81 21.89 2.29
CA LEU A 69 26.27 23.23 2.11
C LEU A 69 27.17 23.98 1.12
N GLN A 70 26.57 24.50 0.06
CA GLN A 70 27.22 25.34 -0.94
C GLN A 70 26.83 26.80 -0.69
N PHE A 71 27.80 27.68 -0.48
CA PHE A 71 27.56 29.12 -0.30
C PHE A 71 28.78 29.94 -0.76
N LYS A 72 28.69 31.27 -0.75
CA LYS A 72 29.83 32.15 -1.03
C LYS A 72 30.49 32.62 0.27
N LEU A 73 31.81 32.62 0.28
CA LEU A 73 32.65 33.18 1.33
C LEU A 73 33.64 34.14 0.64
N GLY A 74 33.46 35.44 0.86
CA GLY A 74 34.00 36.46 -0.05
C GLY A 74 33.52 36.23 -1.49
N ASP A 75 34.45 36.25 -2.44
CA ASP A 75 34.15 36.02 -3.87
C ASP A 75 34.10 34.53 -4.25
N LYS A 76 34.52 33.63 -3.37
CA LYS A 76 34.66 32.20 -3.68
C LYS A 76 33.41 31.43 -3.27
N ARG A 77 32.89 30.63 -4.20
CA ARG A 77 31.84 29.65 -3.91
C ARG A 77 32.49 28.40 -3.31
N VAL A 78 32.12 28.06 -2.08
CA VAL A 78 32.66 26.93 -1.32
C VAL A 78 31.58 25.87 -1.10
N ASN A 79 32.01 24.60 -1.01
CA ASN A 79 31.17 23.51 -0.53
C ASN A 79 31.77 23.02 0.81
N LYS A 80 31.01 23.13 1.90
CA LYS A 80 31.44 22.69 3.24
C LYS A 80 30.55 21.55 3.71
N THR A 81 31.14 20.58 4.41
CA THR A 81 30.39 19.52 5.08
C THR A 81 29.49 20.10 6.16
N CYS A 82 28.36 19.45 6.46
CA CYS A 82 27.47 19.82 7.57
C CYS A 82 27.14 18.62 8.49
N GLY A 83 27.89 17.52 8.35
CA GLY A 83 27.70 16.30 9.14
C GLY A 83 26.41 15.52 8.81
N CYS A 84 25.66 15.93 7.79
CA CYS A 84 24.37 15.33 7.46
C CYS A 84 24.50 14.23 6.39
N TYR A 85 23.92 13.06 6.64
CA TYR A 85 23.84 11.98 5.67
C TYR A 85 22.65 12.17 4.72
N LEU A 86 22.69 11.54 3.54
CA LEU A 86 21.57 11.56 2.60
C LEU A 86 20.44 10.61 3.05
N THR A 87 19.73 11.00 4.10
CA THR A 87 18.53 10.34 4.65
C THR A 87 17.42 11.37 4.79
N MET A 88 16.16 10.97 5.02
CA MET A 88 15.07 11.95 5.19
C MET A 88 15.38 12.96 6.30
N GLN A 89 15.80 12.45 7.47
CA GLN A 89 16.19 13.30 8.60
C GLN A 89 17.41 14.16 8.28
N GLY A 90 18.45 13.58 7.67
CA GLY A 90 19.64 14.33 7.30
C GLY A 90 19.37 15.44 6.28
N ILE A 91 18.37 15.28 5.40
CA ILE A 91 17.91 16.32 4.47
C ILE A 91 17.24 17.46 5.24
N THR A 92 16.34 17.15 6.17
CA THR A 92 15.67 18.13 7.02
C THR A 92 16.68 18.91 7.86
N ASP A 93 17.65 18.22 8.47
CA ASP A 93 18.68 18.85 9.29
C ASP A 93 19.66 19.69 8.45
N ALA A 94 20.02 19.23 7.26
CA ALA A 94 20.83 20.02 6.33
C ALA A 94 20.10 21.29 5.89
N LEU A 95 18.78 21.24 5.67
CA LEU A 95 17.98 22.43 5.35
C LEU A 95 17.94 23.41 6.53
N LYS A 96 17.71 22.94 7.76
CA LYS A 96 17.80 23.77 8.97
C LYS A 96 19.17 24.44 9.09
N LYS A 97 20.26 23.66 8.92
CA LYS A 97 21.64 24.19 8.93
C LYS A 97 21.89 25.20 7.80
N ALA A 98 21.29 25.02 6.63
CA ALA A 98 21.36 26.00 5.54
C ALA A 98 20.72 27.35 5.93
N HIS A 99 19.59 27.35 6.63
CA HIS A 99 18.98 28.57 7.17
C HIS A 99 19.84 29.27 8.23
N LEU A 100 20.49 28.50 9.11
CA LEU A 100 21.44 29.05 10.08
C LEU A 100 22.64 29.70 9.36
N VAL A 101 23.23 29.00 8.39
CA VAL A 101 24.35 29.52 7.60
C VAL A 101 23.97 30.80 6.86
N ALA A 102 22.79 30.85 6.25
CA ALA A 102 22.33 32.06 5.55
C ALA A 102 22.15 33.27 6.49
N SER A 103 21.77 33.02 7.74
CA SER A 103 21.64 34.06 8.77
C SER A 103 23.01 34.51 9.28
N ALA A 104 23.91 33.56 9.52
CA ALA A 104 25.28 33.81 9.97
C ALA A 104 26.11 34.57 8.92
N LEU A 105 25.98 34.25 7.63
CA LEU A 105 26.66 34.96 6.54
C LEU A 105 26.30 36.45 6.46
N LYS A 106 25.16 36.87 7.02
CA LYS A 106 24.77 38.28 7.14
C LYS A 106 25.29 38.96 8.40
N SER A 107 25.65 38.17 9.40
CA SER A 107 25.93 38.65 10.76
C SER A 107 27.43 38.71 11.08
N PHE A 108 28.24 37.86 10.45
CA PHE A 108 29.69 37.85 10.63
C PHE A 108 30.39 38.71 9.55
N PHE A 109 31.32 39.55 9.99
CA PHE A 109 32.13 40.42 9.12
C PHE A 109 33.54 39.88 8.86
N SER A 110 33.93 38.79 9.54
CA SER A 110 35.22 38.13 9.39
C SER A 110 35.04 36.66 8.99
N GLU A 111 35.77 36.23 7.96
CA GLU A 111 35.79 34.84 7.50
C GLU A 111 36.26 33.88 8.60
N SER A 112 37.27 34.27 9.38
CA SER A 112 37.80 33.45 10.47
C SER A 112 36.77 33.25 11.59
N GLN A 113 36.01 34.30 11.93
CA GLN A 113 34.92 34.20 12.93
C GLN A 113 33.78 33.32 12.42
N PHE A 114 33.39 33.48 11.16
CA PHE A 114 32.38 32.64 10.54
C PHE A 114 32.80 31.17 10.51
N LEU A 115 34.05 30.87 10.17
CA LEU A 115 34.55 29.49 10.13
C LEU A 115 34.64 28.85 11.53
N ALA A 116 35.04 29.61 12.55
CA ALA A 116 35.02 29.13 13.93
C ALA A 116 33.59 28.84 14.40
N TRP A 117 32.64 29.74 14.11
CA TRP A 117 31.21 29.52 14.37
C TRP A 117 30.67 28.31 13.58
N TYR A 118 31.08 28.14 12.32
CA TYR A 118 30.64 27.01 11.50
C TYR A 118 31.11 25.68 12.11
N ASP A 119 32.36 25.62 12.56
CA ASP A 119 32.92 24.44 13.23
C ASP A 119 32.19 24.13 14.55
N ASP A 120 31.80 25.14 15.32
CA ASP A 120 31.14 24.98 16.61
C ASP A 120 29.64 24.68 16.48
N VAL A 121 28.91 25.42 15.65
CA VAL A 121 27.44 25.39 15.58
C VAL A 121 26.92 24.47 14.47
N ILE A 122 27.61 24.40 13.33
CA ILE A 122 27.16 23.58 12.21
C ILE A 122 27.77 22.17 12.27
N LEU A 123 29.05 22.07 12.66
CA LEU A 123 29.74 20.79 12.82
C LEU A 123 29.72 20.26 14.25
N GLU A 124 29.31 21.07 15.24
CA GLU A 124 29.19 20.63 16.63
C GLU A 124 30.50 20.05 17.19
N LYS A 125 31.66 20.54 16.71
CA LYS A 125 32.97 19.94 17.01
C LYS A 125 33.29 19.86 18.51
N ASN A 126 32.73 20.76 19.32
CA ASN A 126 32.96 20.84 20.76
C ASN A 126 31.74 20.42 21.60
N VAL A 127 30.64 19.98 20.96
CA VAL A 127 29.47 19.49 21.69
C VAL A 127 29.74 18.04 22.08
N VAL A 128 29.89 17.79 23.38
CA VAL A 128 29.86 16.43 23.92
C VAL A 128 28.47 15.87 23.61
N LYS A 129 28.40 14.90 22.69
CA LYS A 129 27.15 14.18 22.45
C LYS A 129 26.77 13.50 23.76
N ASN A 130 25.53 13.73 24.18
CA ASN A 130 25.00 13.06 25.35
C ASN A 130 24.81 11.58 25.00
N ASP A 131 25.85 10.79 25.24
CA ASP A 131 25.91 9.36 24.97
C ASP A 131 25.19 8.54 26.06
N LEU A 132 24.50 9.20 27.00
CA LEU A 132 23.77 8.55 28.10
C LEU A 132 22.30 8.29 27.77
N MET A 133 21.87 8.53 26.52
CA MET A 133 20.49 8.29 26.12
C MET A 133 20.10 6.84 26.38
N THR A 134 19.01 6.64 27.13
CA THR A 134 18.52 5.30 27.43
C THR A 134 17.71 4.73 26.26
N PHE A 135 17.50 3.41 26.26
CA PHE A 135 16.61 2.79 25.27
C PHE A 135 15.18 3.34 25.38
N GLY A 136 14.68 3.63 26.58
CA GLY A 136 13.35 4.22 26.76
C GLY A 136 13.21 5.58 26.07
N GLU A 137 14.20 6.47 26.26
CA GLU A 137 14.25 7.78 25.60
C GLU A 137 14.39 7.66 24.07
N ALA A 138 15.24 6.74 23.61
CA ALA A 138 15.43 6.49 22.18
C ALA A 138 14.14 5.97 21.51
N VAL A 139 13.43 5.06 22.18
CA VAL A 139 12.14 4.53 21.70
C VAL A 139 11.09 5.64 21.64
N ALA A 140 11.01 6.50 22.64
CA ALA A 140 10.09 7.62 22.66
C ALA A 140 10.30 8.57 21.47
N LYS A 141 11.57 8.86 21.11
CA LYS A 141 11.87 9.67 19.91
C LYS A 141 11.43 9.00 18.61
N VAL A 142 11.63 7.69 18.48
CA VAL A 142 11.16 6.95 17.29
C VAL A 142 9.64 6.92 17.22
N GLU A 143 8.98 6.81 18.37
CA GLU A 143 7.53 6.84 18.47
C GLU A 143 6.96 8.22 18.07
N GLU A 144 7.53 9.30 18.59
CA GLU A 144 7.19 10.67 18.21
C GLU A 144 7.35 10.88 16.69
N GLU A 145 8.51 10.53 16.12
CA GLU A 145 8.77 10.63 14.68
C GLU A 145 7.77 9.79 13.86
N TYR A 146 7.39 8.62 14.37
CA TYR A 146 6.36 7.80 13.73
C TYR A 146 5.02 8.56 13.71
N TRP A 147 4.53 9.05 14.85
CA TRP A 147 3.20 9.68 14.92
C TRP A 147 3.14 11.05 14.23
N ASP A 148 4.23 11.80 14.24
CA ASP A 148 4.32 13.09 13.54
C ASP A 148 4.47 12.92 12.02
N GLY A 149 4.97 11.76 11.59
CA GLY A 149 5.11 11.44 10.18
C GLY A 149 3.78 11.17 9.47
N ARG A 150 3.86 11.02 8.15
CA ARG A 150 2.72 10.70 7.27
C ARG A 150 2.70 9.24 6.87
N THR A 151 1.49 8.72 6.63
CA THR A 151 1.28 7.41 6.02
C THR A 151 1.84 7.35 4.59
N LYS A 152 1.90 6.15 3.99
CA LYS A 152 2.27 6.00 2.57
C LYS A 152 1.33 6.73 1.60
N ARG A 153 0.09 7.04 2.04
CA ARG A 153 -0.89 7.83 1.29
C ARG A 153 -0.82 9.32 1.61
N ARG A 154 0.27 9.78 2.25
CA ARG A 154 0.53 11.19 2.63
C ARG A 154 -0.49 11.79 3.60
N GLN A 155 -1.38 10.98 4.16
CA GLN A 155 -2.27 11.36 5.26
C GLN A 155 -1.47 11.47 6.56
N GLN A 156 -1.79 12.45 7.40
CA GLN A 156 -1.23 12.55 8.75
C GLN A 156 -1.57 11.28 9.52
N ARG A 157 -0.62 10.79 10.33
CA ARG A 157 -0.92 9.67 11.22
C ARG A 157 -1.82 10.12 12.36
N ASP A 158 -2.67 9.21 12.79
CA ASP A 158 -3.68 9.39 13.82
C ASP A 158 -3.50 8.30 14.86
N ARG A 159 -3.21 8.74 16.09
CA ARG A 159 -3.02 7.86 17.25
C ARG A 159 -4.29 7.07 17.59
N SER A 160 -5.48 7.56 17.25
CA SER A 160 -6.75 6.84 17.45
C SER A 160 -6.97 5.72 16.42
N SER A 161 -6.23 5.73 15.30
CA SER A 161 -6.42 4.76 14.23
C SER A 161 -5.88 3.38 14.61
N ILE A 162 -6.80 2.40 14.72
CA ILE A 162 -6.51 0.98 15.01
C ILE A 162 -5.41 0.41 14.11
N SER A 163 -5.49 0.67 12.80
CA SER A 163 -4.52 0.14 11.84
C SER A 163 -3.13 0.76 11.96
N GLN A 164 -3.06 2.03 12.38
CA GLN A 164 -1.78 2.71 12.56
C GLN A 164 -1.12 2.29 13.87
N GLN A 165 -1.90 2.12 14.95
CA GLN A 165 -1.43 1.51 16.19
C GLN A 165 -0.91 0.09 15.97
N TYR A 166 -1.66 -0.74 15.21
CA TYR A 166 -1.20 -2.06 14.80
C TYR A 166 0.12 -2.00 14.02
N SER A 167 0.24 -1.06 13.07
CA SER A 167 1.45 -0.89 12.28
C SER A 167 2.65 -0.44 13.13
N TRP A 168 2.46 0.44 14.11
CA TRP A 168 3.49 0.81 15.07
C TRP A 168 3.98 -0.44 15.83
N GLY A 169 3.04 -1.17 16.44
CA GLY A 169 3.34 -2.38 17.21
C GLY A 169 4.15 -3.40 16.42
N CYS A 170 3.65 -3.83 15.26
CA CYS A 170 4.30 -4.92 14.52
C CYS A 170 5.59 -4.53 13.78
N VAL A 171 5.83 -3.24 13.52
CA VAL A 171 7.04 -2.77 12.82
C VAL A 171 8.15 -2.42 13.81
N TYR A 172 7.79 -1.81 14.95
CA TYR A 172 8.74 -1.27 15.91
C TYR A 172 8.47 -1.78 17.32
N GLY A 173 7.28 -1.49 17.87
CA GLY A 173 6.97 -1.68 19.29
C GLY A 173 7.21 -3.08 19.82
N ASP A 174 6.83 -4.12 19.07
CA ASP A 174 7.02 -5.53 19.46
C ASP A 174 8.50 -5.93 19.55
N TYR A 175 9.40 -5.25 18.83
CA TYR A 175 10.84 -5.45 18.94
C TYR A 175 11.45 -4.59 20.04
N PHE A 176 10.99 -3.35 20.18
CA PHE A 176 11.51 -2.42 21.18
C PHE A 176 11.18 -2.83 22.62
N LYS A 177 10.05 -3.50 22.86
CA LYS A 177 9.71 -4.09 24.17
C LYS A 177 10.73 -5.13 24.68
N LEU A 178 11.61 -5.63 23.81
CA LEU A 178 12.65 -6.59 24.19
C LEU A 178 13.93 -5.89 24.67
N LEU A 179 14.02 -4.56 24.54
CA LEU A 179 15.17 -3.76 24.96
C LEU A 179 15.02 -3.37 26.44
N PRO A 180 16.13 -3.26 27.19
CA PRO A 180 16.12 -2.81 28.58
C PRO A 180 15.96 -1.27 28.65
N GLU A 181 14.75 -0.80 28.98
CA GLU A 181 14.38 0.63 28.91
C GLU A 181 15.35 1.58 29.65
N ASP A 182 15.80 1.21 30.85
CA ASP A 182 16.64 2.06 31.72
C ASP A 182 18.13 2.05 31.37
N ARG A 183 18.56 1.22 30.40
CA ARG A 183 19.98 1.15 30.01
C ARG A 183 20.29 2.11 28.88
N VAL A 184 21.51 2.66 28.93
CA VAL A 184 22.09 3.42 27.84
C VAL A 184 22.15 2.57 26.56
N VAL A 185 21.77 3.18 25.43
CA VAL A 185 21.77 2.52 24.12
C VAL A 185 23.16 1.96 23.82
N ASN A 186 23.26 0.65 23.63
CA ASN A 186 24.52 -0.03 23.34
C ASN A 186 24.34 -1.19 22.36
N LEU A 187 25.45 -1.58 21.72
CA LEU A 187 25.43 -2.63 20.71
C LEU A 187 25.08 -4.01 21.27
N SER A 188 25.53 -4.32 22.49
CA SER A 188 25.37 -5.65 23.08
C SER A 188 23.90 -6.01 23.28
N ASP A 189 23.13 -5.10 23.89
CA ASP A 189 21.70 -5.28 24.11
C ASP A 189 20.92 -5.31 22.79
N ILE A 190 21.29 -4.48 21.81
CA ILE A 190 20.70 -4.52 20.46
C ILE A 190 20.93 -5.88 19.80
N LEU A 191 22.16 -6.38 19.82
CA LEU A 191 22.50 -7.67 19.20
C LEU A 191 21.82 -8.83 19.91
N SER A 192 21.65 -8.77 21.24
CA SER A 192 20.87 -9.76 21.98
C SER A 192 19.45 -9.89 21.43
N VAL A 193 18.75 -8.77 21.22
CA VAL A 193 17.40 -8.77 20.65
C VAL A 193 17.39 -9.26 19.20
N VAL A 194 18.33 -8.83 18.36
CA VAL A 194 18.42 -9.26 16.95
C VAL A 194 18.70 -10.75 16.84
N ASN A 195 19.65 -11.27 17.62
CA ASN A 195 20.06 -12.67 17.62
C ASN A 195 19.02 -13.60 18.27
N SER A 196 18.05 -13.05 19.02
CA SER A 196 16.86 -13.81 19.44
C SER A 196 15.99 -14.27 18.25
N LYS A 197 16.21 -13.71 17.05
CA LYS A 197 15.52 -14.10 15.82
C LYS A 197 16.47 -14.91 14.95
N LYS A 198 15.94 -15.95 14.30
CA LYS A 198 16.72 -16.78 13.38
C LYS A 198 17.15 -15.96 12.15
N GLN A 199 18.46 -15.89 11.91
CA GLN A 199 19.03 -15.22 10.73
C GLN A 199 18.45 -15.79 9.43
N GLY A 200 18.35 -14.97 8.39
CA GLY A 200 17.75 -15.35 7.12
C GLY A 200 16.23 -15.32 7.10
N THR A 201 15.55 -15.16 8.24
CA THR A 201 14.09 -15.05 8.31
C THR A 201 13.59 -13.61 8.15
N LYS A 202 12.31 -13.46 7.80
CA LYS A 202 11.64 -12.15 7.77
C LYS A 202 11.66 -11.45 9.13
N CYS A 203 11.51 -12.20 10.23
CA CYS A 203 11.50 -11.64 11.58
C CYS A 203 12.86 -11.03 11.96
N PHE A 204 13.96 -11.71 11.60
CA PHE A 204 15.31 -11.18 11.78
C PHE A 204 15.52 -9.90 10.98
N LYS A 205 15.20 -9.92 9.68
CA LYS A 205 15.29 -8.73 8.81
C LYS A 205 14.53 -7.54 9.39
N ASN A 206 13.28 -7.76 9.80
CA ASN A 206 12.43 -6.71 10.35
C ASN A 206 12.97 -6.17 11.68
N CYS A 207 13.43 -7.05 12.58
CA CYS A 207 14.04 -6.67 13.85
C CYS A 207 15.29 -5.81 13.63
N LEU A 208 16.19 -6.23 12.74
CA LEU A 208 17.40 -5.48 12.40
C LEU A 208 17.06 -4.11 11.78
N CYS A 209 16.05 -4.02 10.92
CA CYS A 209 15.57 -2.75 10.38
C CYS A 209 15.02 -1.83 11.49
N ALA A 210 14.29 -2.36 12.47
CA ALA A 210 13.79 -1.57 13.60
C ALA A 210 14.94 -1.02 14.45
N MET A 211 15.96 -1.83 14.73
CA MET A 211 17.15 -1.41 15.50
C MET A 211 17.98 -0.36 14.74
N ARG A 212 18.14 -0.52 13.42
CA ARG A 212 18.78 0.50 12.57
C ARG A 212 18.02 1.83 12.62
N LYS A 213 16.69 1.77 12.57
CA LYS A 213 15.83 2.96 12.67
C LYS A 213 16.02 3.66 14.03
N LEU A 214 16.05 2.90 15.12
CA LEU A 214 16.29 3.42 16.47
C LEU A 214 17.60 4.21 16.55
N VAL A 215 18.73 3.61 16.18
CA VAL A 215 20.04 4.27 16.27
C VAL A 215 20.19 5.42 15.26
N GLU A 216 19.51 5.35 14.12
CA GLU A 216 19.47 6.43 13.13
C GLU A 216 18.72 7.65 13.67
N THR A 217 17.54 7.46 14.27
CA THR A 217 16.71 8.56 14.80
C THR A 217 17.41 9.32 15.93
N ILE A 218 18.24 8.65 16.73
CA ILE A 218 19.01 9.31 17.80
C ILE A 218 20.39 9.81 17.35
N GLY A 219 20.76 9.64 16.07
CA GLY A 219 22.03 10.12 15.52
C GLY A 219 23.28 9.36 16.00
N HIS A 220 23.12 8.10 16.45
CA HIS A 220 24.22 7.26 16.92
C HIS A 220 24.89 6.51 15.76
N PHE A 221 25.60 7.26 14.91
CA PHE A 221 26.12 6.77 13.63
C PHE A 221 27.13 5.62 13.75
N ASP A 222 27.92 5.56 14.82
CA ASP A 222 28.87 4.47 15.04
C ASP A 222 28.17 3.12 15.21
N LEU A 223 27.08 3.07 15.99
CA LEU A 223 26.24 1.89 16.10
C LEU A 223 25.54 1.58 14.78
N LEU A 224 25.05 2.61 14.08
CA LEU A 224 24.39 2.43 12.78
C LEU A 224 25.35 1.80 11.75
N CYS A 225 26.62 2.20 11.72
CA CYS A 225 27.64 1.60 10.86
C CYS A 225 27.83 0.11 11.18
N LYS A 226 28.03 -0.25 12.45
CA LYS A 226 28.16 -1.64 12.88
C LYS A 226 26.92 -2.47 12.55
N LEU A 227 25.72 -1.92 12.75
CA LEU A 227 24.48 -2.60 12.39
C LEU A 227 24.29 -2.76 10.88
N LYS A 228 24.87 -1.87 10.05
CA LYS A 228 24.81 -1.97 8.58
C LYS A 228 25.70 -3.07 8.02
N GLU A 229 26.76 -3.45 8.74
CA GLU A 229 27.65 -4.57 8.36
C GLU A 229 26.97 -5.94 8.50
N ILE A 230 25.92 -6.03 9.33
CA ILE A 230 25.15 -7.27 9.50
C ILE A 230 24.31 -7.55 8.25
N ASP A 231 24.47 -8.74 7.67
CA ASP A 231 23.62 -9.19 6.58
C ASP A 231 22.20 -9.47 7.06
N GLY A 232 21.29 -8.57 6.70
CA GLY A 232 19.85 -8.65 6.98
C GLY A 232 19.04 -9.33 5.88
N THR A 233 19.68 -9.99 4.92
CA THR A 233 19.00 -10.60 3.77
C THR A 233 18.08 -11.73 4.23
N GLN A 234 16.83 -11.70 3.74
CA GLN A 234 15.92 -12.81 3.94
C GLN A 234 16.24 -13.88 2.88
N VAL A 235 16.63 -15.07 3.33
CA VAL A 235 16.87 -16.24 2.48
C VAL A 235 15.85 -17.34 2.74
N GLU A 236 15.22 -17.35 3.91
CA GLU A 236 14.17 -18.31 4.26
C GLU A 236 12.79 -17.72 3.94
N PHE A 237 12.13 -18.35 2.97
CA PHE A 237 10.76 -18.03 2.56
C PHE A 237 9.84 -19.19 2.89
N ARG A 238 8.56 -18.87 3.13
CA ARG A 238 7.53 -19.87 3.32
C ARG A 238 7.43 -20.77 2.09
N GLN A 239 7.58 -22.08 2.29
CA GLN A 239 7.44 -23.10 1.25
C GLN A 239 6.04 -23.71 1.22
N ASP A 240 5.24 -23.50 2.26
CA ASP A 240 3.91 -24.04 2.45
C ASP A 240 2.81 -23.19 1.80
N LEU A 241 3.13 -22.46 0.72
CA LEU A 241 2.17 -21.61 0.03
C LEU A 241 1.13 -22.45 -0.70
N GLN A 242 -0.14 -22.23 -0.40
CA GLN A 242 -1.23 -22.99 -0.99
C GLN A 242 -1.68 -22.42 -2.34
N THR A 243 -2.09 -23.32 -3.22
CA THR A 243 -2.75 -23.03 -4.49
C THR A 243 -4.05 -23.84 -4.56
N LEU A 244 -5.01 -23.40 -5.37
CA LEU A 244 -6.33 -23.99 -5.45
C LEU A 244 -6.88 -23.81 -6.88
N SER A 245 -7.56 -24.81 -7.43
CA SER A 245 -8.34 -24.66 -8.67
C SER A 245 -9.79 -24.21 -8.38
N VAL A 246 -10.53 -23.82 -9.42
CA VAL A 246 -11.96 -23.47 -9.25
C VAL A 246 -12.76 -24.70 -8.82
N GLU A 247 -12.48 -25.86 -9.39
CA GLU A 247 -13.15 -27.12 -9.06
C GLU A 247 -12.87 -27.56 -7.62
N ASP A 248 -11.63 -27.43 -7.15
CA ASP A 248 -11.29 -27.73 -5.75
C ASP A 248 -12.05 -26.83 -4.78
N PHE A 249 -12.24 -25.55 -5.13
CA PHE A 249 -13.04 -24.62 -4.33
C PHE A 249 -14.53 -24.99 -4.34
N LEU A 250 -15.09 -25.33 -5.50
CA LEU A 250 -16.48 -25.74 -5.62
C LEU A 250 -16.76 -27.01 -4.81
N LYS A 251 -15.87 -28.00 -4.89
CA LYS A 251 -15.95 -29.20 -4.06
C LYS A 251 -15.86 -28.87 -2.57
N LEU A 252 -14.95 -27.97 -2.17
CA LEU A 252 -14.86 -27.50 -0.80
C LEU A 252 -16.16 -26.85 -0.34
N ARG A 253 -16.81 -26.05 -1.19
CA ARG A 253 -18.09 -25.40 -0.92
C ARG A 253 -19.18 -26.44 -0.70
N ASP A 254 -19.32 -27.40 -1.62
CA ASP A 254 -20.35 -28.44 -1.54
C ASP A 254 -20.18 -29.29 -0.27
N ASP A 255 -18.95 -29.71 0.01
CA ASP A 255 -18.62 -30.43 1.24
C ASP A 255 -18.89 -29.61 2.51
N ALA A 256 -18.65 -28.30 2.47
CA ALA A 256 -18.84 -27.41 3.62
C ALA A 256 -20.32 -27.12 3.90
N LEU A 257 -21.21 -27.33 2.93
CA LEU A 257 -22.66 -27.20 3.05
C LEU A 257 -23.34 -28.54 3.34
N ASN A 258 -22.79 -29.64 2.84
CA ASN A 258 -23.34 -30.99 3.04
C ASN A 258 -22.93 -31.57 4.39
N ILE A 259 -23.62 -31.14 5.46
CA ILE A 259 -23.34 -31.58 6.83
C ILE A 259 -24.58 -32.25 7.40
N PRO A 260 -24.43 -33.37 8.13
CA PRO A 260 -25.54 -33.98 8.84
C PRO A 260 -26.15 -32.99 9.85
N PRO A 261 -27.49 -32.86 9.93
CA PRO A 261 -28.16 -31.99 10.90
C PRO A 261 -27.78 -32.25 12.36
N ASN A 262 -27.34 -33.47 12.68
CA ASN A 262 -26.94 -33.89 14.03
C ASN A 262 -25.48 -33.53 14.39
N ASP A 263 -24.73 -32.87 13.49
CA ASP A 263 -23.37 -32.43 13.77
C ASP A 263 -23.37 -31.14 14.60
N ARG A 264 -22.64 -31.12 15.72
CA ARG A 264 -22.49 -29.92 16.56
C ARG A 264 -21.85 -28.71 15.83
N ARG A 265 -21.31 -28.91 14.62
CA ARG A 265 -20.73 -27.90 13.72
C ARG A 265 -21.73 -27.42 12.65
N TYR A 266 -22.99 -27.84 12.73
CA TYR A 266 -24.08 -27.51 11.82
C TYR A 266 -24.66 -26.10 12.09
N ASN A 267 -23.83 -25.06 11.95
CA ASN A 267 -24.38 -23.71 11.76
C ASN A 267 -24.32 -23.39 10.27
N LEU A 268 -25.38 -23.78 9.56
CA LEU A 268 -25.47 -23.67 8.09
C LEU A 268 -25.42 -22.22 7.63
N GLU A 269 -26.14 -21.33 8.31
CA GLU A 269 -26.15 -19.89 7.99
C GLU A 269 -24.75 -19.29 8.13
N SER A 270 -24.05 -19.54 9.24
CA SER A 270 -22.68 -19.07 9.43
C SER A 270 -21.76 -19.58 8.33
N ARG A 271 -21.93 -20.84 7.90
CA ARG A 271 -21.15 -21.44 6.81
C ARG A 271 -21.44 -20.76 5.48
N GLN A 272 -22.70 -20.54 5.13
CA GLN A 272 -23.10 -19.81 3.92
C GLN A 272 -22.49 -18.41 3.88
N ARG A 273 -22.59 -17.65 4.98
CA ARG A 273 -22.01 -16.30 5.09
C ARG A 273 -20.48 -16.30 4.91
N TRP A 274 -19.77 -17.28 5.51
CA TRP A 274 -18.31 -17.40 5.32
C TRP A 274 -17.92 -17.90 3.92
N LEU A 275 -18.66 -18.84 3.36
CA LEU A 275 -18.47 -19.29 1.98
C LEU A 275 -18.66 -18.14 1.01
N TRP A 276 -19.65 -17.27 1.22
CA TRP A 276 -19.81 -16.07 0.43
C TRP A 276 -18.60 -15.14 0.51
N VAL A 277 -18.02 -14.94 1.70
CA VAL A 277 -16.76 -14.18 1.83
C VAL A 277 -15.64 -14.79 0.99
N PHE A 278 -15.48 -16.12 1.01
CA PHE A 278 -14.48 -16.81 0.20
C PHE A 278 -14.78 -16.74 -1.30
N SER A 279 -16.05 -16.85 -1.69
CA SER A 279 -16.51 -16.64 -3.07
C SER A 279 -16.17 -15.23 -3.57
N MET A 280 -16.36 -14.21 -2.75
CA MET A 280 -15.95 -12.83 -3.07
C MET A 280 -14.44 -12.71 -3.27
N GLN A 281 -13.62 -13.45 -2.52
CA GLN A 281 -12.18 -13.51 -2.76
C GLN A 281 -11.82 -14.22 -4.06
N LEU A 282 -12.53 -15.29 -4.44
CA LEU A 282 -12.31 -16.02 -5.68
C LEU A 282 -12.74 -15.21 -6.91
N VAL A 283 -13.87 -14.51 -6.83
CA VAL A 283 -14.45 -13.76 -7.96
C VAL A 283 -13.75 -12.42 -8.15
N TYR A 284 -13.53 -11.64 -7.10
CA TYR A 284 -12.97 -10.28 -7.21
C TYR A 284 -11.51 -10.18 -6.79
N GLY A 285 -10.93 -11.25 -6.27
CA GLY A 285 -9.55 -11.23 -5.79
C GLY A 285 -9.38 -10.42 -4.52
N PHE A 286 -10.40 -10.23 -3.69
CA PHE A 286 -10.28 -9.45 -2.46
C PHE A 286 -9.33 -10.07 -1.43
N ARG A 287 -8.64 -9.23 -0.65
CA ARG A 287 -8.13 -9.68 0.65
C ARG A 287 -9.33 -9.90 1.56
N VAL A 288 -9.25 -10.88 2.45
CA VAL A 288 -10.39 -11.25 3.31
C VAL A 288 -11.03 -10.05 4.03
N HIS A 289 -10.23 -9.11 4.55
CA HIS A 289 -10.74 -7.92 5.23
C HIS A 289 -11.38 -6.90 4.27
N GLU A 290 -10.99 -6.87 2.99
CA GLU A 290 -11.57 -5.95 1.99
C GLU A 290 -13.02 -6.32 1.67
N VAL A 291 -13.41 -7.59 1.82
CA VAL A 291 -14.82 -8.01 1.65
C VAL A 291 -15.73 -7.30 2.65
N PHE A 292 -15.24 -7.06 3.87
CA PHE A 292 -15.93 -6.31 4.93
C PHE A 292 -15.81 -4.78 4.78
N ALA A 293 -15.28 -4.30 3.66
CA ALA A 293 -15.23 -2.88 3.32
C ALA A 293 -16.03 -2.57 2.04
N ILE A 294 -16.77 -3.54 1.49
CA ILE A 294 -17.59 -3.33 0.30
C ILE A 294 -18.82 -2.48 0.67
N LEU A 295 -19.04 -1.40 -0.06
CA LEU A 295 -20.04 -0.39 0.26
C LEU A 295 -21.40 -0.62 -0.40
N ASN A 296 -21.44 -1.43 -1.47
CA ASN A 296 -22.61 -1.66 -2.30
C ASN A 296 -23.08 -3.13 -2.34
N ILE A 297 -23.05 -3.85 -1.22
CA ILE A 297 -23.55 -5.25 -1.18
C ILE A 297 -25.07 -5.27 -1.39
N ASP A 298 -25.79 -4.55 -0.53
CA ASP A 298 -27.25 -4.56 -0.38
C ASP A 298 -27.91 -3.21 -0.72
N ARG A 299 -27.09 -2.17 -0.95
CA ARG A 299 -27.53 -0.81 -1.27
C ARG A 299 -26.72 -0.19 -2.40
N PRO A 300 -27.28 0.77 -3.16
CA PRO A 300 -26.52 1.49 -4.16
C PRO A 300 -25.44 2.36 -3.51
N PHE A 301 -24.39 2.66 -4.27
CA PHE A 301 -23.34 3.60 -3.86
C PHE A 301 -23.27 4.76 -4.84
N GLN A 302 -23.32 5.98 -4.33
CA GLN A 302 -23.14 7.19 -5.14
C GLN A 302 -21.69 7.65 -5.07
N THR A 303 -21.04 7.74 -6.22
CA THR A 303 -19.67 8.25 -6.32
C THR A 303 -19.65 9.78 -6.16
N LYS A 304 -18.48 10.35 -5.89
CA LYS A 304 -18.32 11.81 -5.69
C LYS A 304 -18.69 12.64 -6.93
N ASP A 305 -18.53 12.06 -8.11
CA ASP A 305 -18.89 12.62 -9.41
C ASP A 305 -20.35 12.32 -9.82
N GLY A 306 -21.16 11.76 -8.91
CA GLY A 306 -22.61 11.59 -9.10
C GLY A 306 -23.03 10.30 -9.80
N VAL A 307 -22.10 9.40 -10.15
CA VAL A 307 -22.42 8.10 -10.74
C VAL A 307 -23.01 7.18 -9.66
N THR A 308 -24.17 6.60 -9.94
CA THR A 308 -24.79 5.60 -9.05
C THR A 308 -24.37 4.20 -9.48
N ILE A 309 -23.77 3.46 -8.56
CA ILE A 309 -23.39 2.06 -8.74
C ILE A 309 -24.45 1.21 -8.02
N PRO A 310 -25.14 0.28 -8.71
CA PRO A 310 -26.18 -0.53 -8.11
C PRO A 310 -25.64 -1.50 -7.03
N PRO A 311 -26.50 -1.97 -6.11
CA PRO A 311 -26.17 -3.07 -5.22
C PRO A 311 -25.69 -4.31 -5.98
N LEU A 312 -24.77 -5.08 -5.40
CA LEU A 312 -24.38 -6.40 -5.93
C LEU A 312 -25.55 -7.39 -5.86
N SER A 313 -26.45 -7.22 -4.90
CA SER A 313 -27.65 -8.04 -4.72
C SER A 313 -28.78 -7.79 -5.71
N GLU A 314 -28.70 -6.71 -6.49
CA GLU A 314 -29.73 -6.40 -7.47
C GLU A 314 -29.72 -7.43 -8.63
N SER A 315 -30.88 -8.04 -8.89
CA SER A 315 -31.01 -9.15 -9.84
C SER A 315 -30.60 -8.76 -11.27
N ASN A 316 -30.92 -7.54 -11.69
CA ASN A 316 -30.60 -6.99 -13.01
C ASN A 316 -29.14 -6.47 -13.13
N ASN A 317 -28.35 -6.45 -12.04
CA ASN A 317 -26.99 -5.94 -12.07
C ASN A 317 -26.11 -6.92 -12.84
N LYS A 318 -25.86 -6.61 -14.12
CA LYS A 318 -25.01 -7.42 -15.01
C LYS A 318 -23.53 -7.08 -14.88
N LYS A 319 -23.22 -5.83 -14.51
CA LYS A 319 -21.83 -5.35 -14.44
C LYS A 319 -21.11 -5.85 -13.19
N MET A 320 -21.86 -6.13 -12.12
CA MET A 320 -21.33 -6.67 -10.86
C MET A 320 -20.12 -5.87 -10.35
N ILE A 321 -20.19 -4.54 -10.41
CA ILE A 321 -19.09 -3.68 -9.93
C ILE A 321 -19.16 -3.61 -8.41
N ALA A 322 -18.10 -4.05 -7.74
CA ALA A 322 -17.95 -3.92 -6.29
C ALA A 322 -17.18 -2.63 -5.94
N VAL A 323 -17.69 -1.89 -4.96
CA VAL A 323 -17.07 -0.66 -4.46
C VAL A 323 -16.42 -0.96 -3.11
N VAL A 324 -15.08 -0.92 -3.06
CA VAL A 324 -14.35 -1.10 -1.79
C VAL A 324 -14.07 0.25 -1.17
N GLY A 325 -14.42 0.43 0.10
CA GLY A 325 -14.15 1.63 0.89
C GLY A 325 -12.76 1.68 1.52
N GLU A 326 -12.48 2.78 2.23
CA GLU A 326 -11.21 2.98 2.93
C GLU A 326 -11.13 2.27 4.28
N LYS A 327 -12.28 1.90 4.86
CA LYS A 327 -12.37 1.25 6.17
C LYS A 327 -13.31 0.04 6.11
N THR A 328 -13.05 -0.93 6.98
CA THR A 328 -13.92 -2.10 7.20
C THR A 328 -14.97 -1.80 8.27
N LEU A 329 -15.92 -2.73 8.48
CA LEU A 329 -16.90 -2.65 9.58
C LEU A 329 -16.29 -2.60 11.00
N LEU A 330 -15.00 -2.95 11.16
CA LEU A 330 -14.27 -2.85 12.44
C LEU A 330 -13.39 -1.59 12.50
N ASP A 331 -13.66 -0.59 11.66
CA ASP A 331 -12.92 0.67 11.52
C ASP A 331 -11.42 0.52 11.18
N THR A 332 -10.99 -0.68 10.78
CA THR A 332 -9.63 -0.90 10.27
C THR A 332 -9.50 -0.42 8.83
N THR A 333 -8.38 0.21 8.48
CA THR A 333 -8.14 0.74 7.14
C THR A 333 -7.84 -0.37 6.13
N THR A 334 -8.39 -0.28 4.93
CA THR A 334 -8.03 -1.15 3.81
C THR A 334 -6.64 -0.78 3.28
N LYS A 335 -5.81 -1.77 2.96
CA LYS A 335 -4.40 -1.56 2.56
C LYS A 335 -4.26 -0.65 1.34
N THR A 336 -5.18 -0.77 0.39
CA THR A 336 -5.11 -0.10 -0.93
C THR A 336 -6.12 1.03 -1.06
N GLY A 337 -6.96 1.27 -0.05
CA GLY A 337 -7.98 2.31 -0.06
C GLY A 337 -9.13 2.06 -1.02
N TYR A 338 -9.87 3.14 -1.29
CA TYR A 338 -11.04 3.16 -2.15
C TYR A 338 -10.72 2.70 -3.58
N ARG A 339 -11.57 1.84 -4.13
CA ARG A 339 -11.49 1.43 -5.55
C ARG A 339 -12.77 0.75 -6.04
N LEU A 340 -12.92 0.76 -7.35
CA LEU A 340 -13.91 -0.03 -8.08
C LEU A 340 -13.26 -1.33 -8.55
N CYS A 341 -14.00 -2.43 -8.42
CA CYS A 341 -13.52 -3.77 -8.75
C CYS A 341 -14.54 -4.48 -9.63
N VAL A 342 -14.05 -5.13 -10.68
CA VAL A 342 -14.88 -5.98 -11.56
C VAL A 342 -14.58 -7.45 -11.28
N PRO A 343 -15.53 -8.36 -11.54
CA PRO A 343 -15.31 -9.79 -11.35
C PRO A 343 -14.29 -10.33 -12.36
N MET A 344 -13.46 -11.26 -11.91
CA MET A 344 -12.45 -12.00 -12.68
C MET A 344 -12.89 -13.46 -12.80
N LEU A 345 -13.85 -13.70 -13.70
CA LEU A 345 -14.46 -15.01 -13.89
C LEU A 345 -13.57 -15.91 -14.75
N ALA A 346 -13.51 -17.20 -14.42
CA ALA A 346 -12.82 -18.17 -15.26
C ALA A 346 -13.64 -18.42 -16.53
N PRO A 347 -13.04 -18.47 -17.74
CA PRO A 347 -13.77 -18.78 -18.97
C PRO A 347 -14.47 -20.14 -18.95
N THR A 348 -13.90 -21.10 -18.22
CA THR A 348 -14.47 -22.43 -18.03
C THR A 348 -15.66 -22.48 -17.08
N HIS A 349 -15.89 -21.41 -16.32
CA HIS A 349 -16.98 -21.30 -15.34
C HIS A 349 -17.60 -19.89 -15.41
N PRO A 350 -18.28 -19.55 -16.53
CA PRO A 350 -18.89 -18.23 -16.70
C PRO A 350 -20.06 -17.98 -15.73
N ASP A 351 -20.63 -19.04 -15.18
CA ASP A 351 -21.75 -19.07 -14.24
C ASP A 351 -21.34 -18.89 -12.76
N LEU A 352 -20.07 -18.55 -12.46
CA LEU A 352 -19.58 -18.45 -11.08
C LEU A 352 -20.35 -17.42 -10.23
N ILE A 353 -20.92 -16.38 -10.84
CA ILE A 353 -21.72 -15.39 -10.09
C ILE A 353 -22.97 -16.05 -9.51
N GLU A 354 -23.67 -16.85 -10.32
CA GLU A 354 -24.87 -17.59 -9.98
C GLU A 354 -24.53 -18.78 -9.06
N ARG A 355 -23.57 -19.61 -9.47
CA ARG A 355 -23.19 -20.84 -8.76
C ARG A 355 -22.62 -20.59 -7.36
N LEU A 356 -21.96 -19.44 -7.17
CA LEU A 356 -21.44 -19.04 -5.86
C LEU A 356 -22.41 -18.13 -5.09
N GLU A 357 -23.62 -17.91 -5.61
CA GLU A 357 -24.67 -17.14 -4.95
C GLU A 357 -24.21 -15.72 -4.56
N ILE A 358 -23.43 -15.07 -5.44
CA ILE A 358 -22.81 -13.76 -5.14
C ILE A 358 -23.88 -12.71 -4.84
N LYS A 359 -25.01 -12.74 -5.54
CA LYS A 359 -26.10 -11.77 -5.42
C LYS A 359 -26.93 -11.93 -4.13
N SER A 360 -27.05 -13.14 -3.59
CA SER A 360 -27.89 -13.41 -2.41
C SER A 360 -27.10 -13.47 -1.11
N GLY A 361 -25.77 -13.31 -1.15
CA GLY A 361 -24.95 -13.50 0.02
C GLY A 361 -24.93 -12.33 1.00
N GLN A 362 -24.50 -12.65 2.22
CA GLN A 362 -24.47 -11.75 3.35
C GLN A 362 -23.14 -11.87 4.08
N LEU A 363 -22.71 -10.77 4.70
CA LEU A 363 -21.52 -10.78 5.55
C LEU A 363 -21.80 -11.56 6.84
N PRO A 364 -20.82 -12.35 7.33
CA PRO A 364 -20.90 -12.91 8.67
C PRO A 364 -20.83 -11.77 9.69
N GLU A 365 -21.61 -11.89 10.76
CA GLU A 365 -21.52 -10.98 11.89
C GLU A 365 -20.20 -11.19 12.62
N ILE A 366 -19.42 -10.11 12.69
CA ILE A 366 -18.14 -10.09 13.39
C ILE A 366 -18.08 -8.78 14.15
N SER A 367 -18.25 -8.88 15.46
CA SER A 367 -17.92 -7.82 16.40
C SER A 367 -16.62 -8.17 17.13
N SER A 368 -15.79 -7.16 17.41
CA SER A 368 -14.67 -7.33 18.33
C SER A 368 -15.07 -6.74 19.68
N LEU A 369 -15.00 -7.55 20.73
CA LEU A 369 -15.12 -7.08 22.12
C LEU A 369 -13.80 -6.56 22.68
N SER A 370 -12.72 -6.60 21.88
CA SER A 370 -11.40 -6.20 22.32
C SER A 370 -11.14 -4.74 21.96
N ASN A 371 -10.59 -3.98 22.90
CA ASN A 371 -10.03 -2.65 22.63
C ASN A 371 -8.58 -2.71 22.13
N ASN A 372 -8.00 -3.91 21.98
CA ASN A 372 -6.62 -4.07 21.54
C ASN A 372 -6.52 -3.96 20.00
N PRO A 373 -5.79 -2.97 19.45
CA PRO A 373 -5.69 -2.77 18.01
C PRO A 373 -5.12 -3.97 17.24
N ASN A 374 -4.23 -4.74 17.88
CA ASN A 374 -3.65 -5.95 17.29
C ASN A 374 -4.69 -7.05 17.11
N THR A 375 -5.58 -7.20 18.09
CA THR A 375 -6.68 -8.17 18.04
C THR A 375 -7.70 -7.75 16.99
N ILE A 376 -8.12 -6.47 16.99
CA ILE A 376 -9.10 -5.96 16.02
C ILE A 376 -8.56 -6.06 14.59
N SER A 377 -7.33 -5.62 14.34
CA SER A 377 -6.71 -5.65 12.99
C SER A 377 -6.56 -7.06 12.41
N LYS A 378 -6.45 -8.09 13.26
CA LYS A 378 -6.32 -9.49 12.84
C LYS A 378 -7.64 -10.25 12.83
N ALA A 379 -8.73 -9.69 13.38
CA ALA A 379 -9.98 -10.39 13.64
C ALA A 379 -10.53 -11.14 12.42
N TYR A 380 -10.71 -10.45 11.29
CA TYR A 380 -11.23 -11.07 10.06
C TYR A 380 -10.36 -12.22 9.56
N ALA A 381 -9.05 -12.02 9.51
CA ALA A 381 -8.11 -13.03 8.98
C ALA A 381 -7.93 -14.21 9.94
N GLN A 382 -8.03 -14.00 11.25
CA GLN A 382 -8.01 -15.08 12.25
C GLN A 382 -9.31 -15.89 12.17
N ARG A 383 -10.46 -15.21 12.21
CA ARG A 383 -11.77 -15.87 12.14
C ARG A 383 -11.95 -16.68 10.86
N ALA A 384 -11.51 -16.16 9.72
CA ALA A 384 -11.52 -16.89 8.46
C ALA A 384 -10.67 -18.17 8.51
N ARG A 385 -9.48 -18.11 9.12
CA ARG A 385 -8.62 -19.29 9.33
C ARG A 385 -9.26 -20.30 10.27
N ASP A 386 -9.85 -19.85 11.38
CA ASP A 386 -10.51 -20.72 12.35
C ASP A 386 -11.74 -21.42 11.75
N VAL A 387 -12.47 -20.74 10.87
CA VAL A 387 -13.58 -21.31 10.12
C VAL A 387 -13.08 -22.43 9.20
N LEU A 388 -12.08 -22.16 8.36
CA LEU A 388 -11.53 -23.15 7.44
C LEU A 388 -10.91 -24.35 8.16
N ALA A 389 -10.17 -24.10 9.26
CA ALA A 389 -9.58 -25.16 10.08
C ALA A 389 -10.67 -26.07 10.69
N ARG A 390 -11.78 -25.49 11.18
CA ARG A 390 -12.92 -26.26 11.70
C ARG A 390 -13.63 -27.10 10.64
N TRP A 391 -13.56 -26.69 9.38
CA TRP A 391 -14.13 -27.48 8.27
C TRP A 391 -13.24 -28.68 7.90
N GLY A 392 -12.01 -28.75 8.44
CA GLY A 392 -11.09 -29.86 8.18
C GLY A 392 -10.65 -29.94 6.72
N LYS A 393 -10.72 -28.80 6.00
CA LYS A 393 -10.39 -28.73 4.57
C LYS A 393 -8.99 -28.14 4.42
N ASN A 394 -8.22 -28.68 3.48
CA ASN A 394 -6.81 -28.35 3.23
C ASN A 394 -6.55 -26.90 2.76
N LEU A 395 -7.51 -25.97 2.89
CA LEU A 395 -7.35 -24.55 2.59
C LEU A 395 -7.18 -23.77 3.90
N SER A 396 -5.95 -23.46 4.28
CA SER A 396 -5.62 -22.62 5.45
C SER A 396 -5.25 -21.18 5.06
N GLN A 397 -4.97 -20.93 3.79
CA GLN A 397 -4.51 -19.64 3.28
C GLN A 397 -5.51 -19.04 2.30
N THR A 398 -6.44 -18.22 2.80
CA THR A 398 -7.45 -17.53 1.98
C THR A 398 -6.85 -16.64 0.88
N HIS A 399 -5.58 -16.25 1.01
CA HIS A 399 -4.88 -15.51 -0.03
C HIS A 399 -4.71 -16.33 -1.33
N ALA A 400 -4.76 -17.67 -1.27
CA ALA A 400 -4.76 -18.53 -2.46
C ALA A 400 -5.93 -18.20 -3.40
N LEU A 401 -7.12 -17.92 -2.86
CA LEU A 401 -8.31 -17.53 -3.64
C LEU A 401 -8.10 -16.23 -4.40
N ARG A 402 -7.41 -15.26 -3.78
CA ARG A 402 -7.03 -14.02 -4.45
C ARG A 402 -6.02 -14.25 -5.58
N HIS A 403 -5.14 -15.24 -5.46
CA HIS A 403 -4.24 -15.62 -6.55
C HIS A 403 -5.02 -16.27 -7.70
N LEU A 404 -5.93 -17.20 -7.38
CA LEU A 404 -6.82 -17.83 -8.35
C LEU A 404 -7.65 -16.80 -9.11
N ALA A 405 -8.25 -15.81 -8.44
CA ALA A 405 -8.99 -14.73 -9.08
C ALA A 405 -8.17 -13.99 -10.15
N ASN A 406 -6.91 -13.64 -9.84
CA ASN A 406 -6.05 -12.96 -10.79
C ASN A 406 -5.70 -13.83 -12.01
N LEU A 407 -5.54 -15.15 -11.80
CA LEU A 407 -5.29 -16.12 -12.87
C LEU A 407 -6.54 -16.29 -13.74
N ASN A 408 -7.73 -16.40 -13.13
CA ASN A 408 -9.00 -16.46 -13.84
C ASN A 408 -9.20 -15.23 -14.74
N GLY A 409 -8.96 -14.03 -14.21
CA GLY A 409 -9.02 -12.81 -15.01
C GLY A 409 -8.01 -12.79 -16.15
N GLN A 410 -6.80 -13.34 -15.95
CA GLN A 410 -5.81 -13.47 -17.01
C GLN A 410 -6.27 -14.44 -18.09
N MET A 411 -6.82 -15.60 -17.71
CA MET A 411 -7.38 -16.59 -18.63
C MET A 411 -8.57 -16.02 -19.42
N ALA A 412 -9.35 -15.13 -18.80
CA ALA A 412 -10.44 -14.41 -19.46
C ALA A 412 -9.99 -13.25 -20.37
N GLY A 413 -8.68 -13.06 -20.58
CA GLY A 413 -8.14 -12.02 -21.45
C GLY A 413 -8.22 -10.61 -20.86
N MET A 414 -8.46 -10.45 -19.54
CA MET A 414 -8.46 -9.13 -18.93
C MET A 414 -7.07 -8.51 -18.92
N SER A 415 -6.99 -7.24 -19.33
CA SER A 415 -5.72 -6.50 -19.33
C SER A 415 -5.09 -6.48 -17.93
N GLN A 416 -3.76 -6.49 -17.89
CA GLN A 416 -3.02 -6.42 -16.65
C GLN A 416 -3.36 -5.15 -15.86
N GLU A 417 -3.60 -4.01 -16.52
CA GLU A 417 -4.00 -2.79 -15.81
C GLU A 417 -5.37 -2.93 -15.15
N THR A 418 -6.33 -3.56 -15.83
CA THR A 418 -7.68 -3.75 -15.29
C THR A 418 -7.65 -4.66 -14.06
N ARG A 419 -6.90 -5.76 -14.13
CA ARG A 419 -6.70 -6.67 -12.99
C ARG A 419 -5.94 -5.98 -11.87
N ALA A 420 -4.87 -5.25 -12.18
CA ALA A 420 -4.08 -4.52 -11.18
C ALA A 420 -4.93 -3.44 -10.48
N LYS A 421 -5.73 -2.66 -11.20
CA LYS A 421 -6.67 -1.68 -10.64
C LYS A 421 -7.69 -2.33 -9.71
N SER A 422 -8.33 -3.42 -10.15
CA SER A 422 -9.31 -4.16 -9.33
C SER A 422 -8.66 -4.74 -8.06
N LEU A 423 -7.42 -5.20 -8.14
CA LEU A 423 -6.67 -5.73 -7.00
C LEU A 423 -6.05 -4.63 -6.12
N GLY A 424 -6.01 -3.36 -6.57
CA GLY A 424 -5.33 -2.27 -5.88
C GLY A 424 -3.80 -2.40 -5.90
N HIS A 425 -3.23 -2.84 -7.03
CA HIS A 425 -1.80 -3.06 -7.24
C HIS A 425 -1.24 -2.14 -8.33
N SER A 426 0.08 -1.93 -8.32
CA SER A 426 0.79 -1.53 -9.54
C SER A 426 0.88 -2.71 -10.51
N THR A 427 0.99 -2.43 -11.81
CA THR A 427 1.16 -3.44 -12.86
C THR A 427 2.36 -4.35 -12.57
N GLN A 428 3.50 -3.76 -12.22
CA GLN A 428 4.74 -4.48 -11.86
C GLN A 428 4.56 -5.44 -10.68
N MET A 429 3.83 -5.03 -9.63
CA MET A 429 3.56 -5.89 -8.47
C MET A 429 2.64 -7.07 -8.81
N ASN A 430 1.66 -6.85 -9.70
CA ASN A 430 0.80 -7.92 -10.19
C ASN A 430 1.61 -8.99 -10.94
N GLU A 431 2.54 -8.57 -11.79
CA GLU A 431 3.39 -9.50 -12.57
C GLU A 431 4.27 -10.38 -11.68
N GLY A 432 5.09 -9.77 -10.82
CA GLY A 432 6.10 -10.51 -10.05
C GLY A 432 5.56 -11.45 -8.98
N THR A 433 4.35 -11.17 -8.46
CA THR A 433 3.79 -11.90 -7.31
C THR A 433 2.90 -13.08 -7.72
N TYR A 434 2.19 -12.96 -8.85
CA TYR A 434 1.14 -13.91 -9.22
C TYR A 434 1.59 -14.98 -10.22
N LYS A 435 2.54 -14.67 -11.11
CA LYS A 435 3.11 -15.65 -12.05
C LYS A 435 3.81 -16.83 -11.34
N LYS A 436 4.35 -16.60 -10.14
CA LYS A 436 5.11 -17.62 -9.37
C LYS A 436 4.25 -18.63 -8.60
N ARG A 437 2.92 -18.48 -8.57
CA ARG A 437 2.02 -19.26 -7.69
C ARG A 437 0.89 -19.97 -8.44
N ALA A 438 1.00 -20.13 -9.76
CA ALA A 438 0.06 -20.97 -10.50
C ALA A 438 0.39 -22.45 -10.23
N ASN A 439 -0.63 -23.26 -9.93
CA ASN A 439 -0.44 -24.72 -9.90
C ASN A 439 -0.28 -25.26 -11.33
N THR A 440 0.16 -26.51 -11.49
CA THR A 440 0.40 -27.10 -12.81
C THR A 440 -0.85 -27.10 -13.68
N LYS A 441 -2.01 -27.46 -13.14
CA LYS A 441 -3.28 -27.48 -13.88
C LYS A 441 -3.65 -26.09 -14.39
N THR A 442 -3.65 -25.08 -13.53
CA THR A 442 -3.92 -23.68 -13.89
C THR A 442 -2.84 -23.11 -14.81
N THR A 443 -1.59 -23.56 -14.71
CA THR A 443 -0.54 -23.19 -15.66
C THR A 443 -0.81 -23.79 -17.03
N ILE A 444 -1.21 -25.06 -17.10
CA ILE A 444 -1.62 -25.72 -18.34
C ILE A 444 -2.85 -25.03 -18.93
N ASP A 445 -3.89 -24.78 -18.12
CA ASP A 445 -5.08 -24.05 -18.54
C ASP A 445 -4.72 -22.66 -19.03
N LEU A 446 -3.82 -21.96 -18.33
CA LEU A 446 -3.33 -20.67 -18.77
C LEU A 446 -2.60 -20.81 -20.10
N LEU A 447 -1.66 -21.74 -20.29
CA LEU A 447 -0.94 -21.90 -21.57
C LEU A 447 -1.83 -22.37 -22.73
N THR A 448 -2.85 -23.19 -22.46
CA THR A 448 -3.73 -23.78 -23.47
C THR A 448 -4.92 -22.87 -23.80
N GLN A 449 -5.41 -22.09 -22.83
CA GLN A 449 -6.52 -21.14 -22.98
C GLN A 449 -6.03 -19.69 -23.22
N SER A 450 -4.78 -19.33 -22.86
CA SER A 450 -4.15 -18.04 -23.22
C SER A 450 -3.80 -17.95 -24.70
N THR A 451 -4.19 -18.93 -25.52
CA THR A 451 -4.16 -18.84 -26.98
C THR A 451 -5.18 -17.85 -27.54
N LYS A 452 -6.01 -17.24 -26.68
CA LYS A 452 -6.80 -16.07 -27.05
C LYS A 452 -6.19 -14.79 -26.47
N GLU A 453 -5.02 -14.39 -26.98
CA GLU A 453 -4.91 -12.95 -27.25
C GLU A 453 -6.11 -12.58 -28.11
N ALA A 454 -6.73 -11.42 -27.85
CA ALA A 454 -7.80 -10.95 -28.73
C ALA A 454 -7.26 -11.05 -30.15
N ILE A 455 -7.87 -11.89 -30.99
CA ILE A 455 -7.41 -12.08 -32.37
C ILE A 455 -7.31 -10.65 -32.93
N PRO A 456 -6.16 -10.17 -33.39
CA PRO A 456 -6.08 -8.83 -33.95
C PRO A 456 -7.17 -8.69 -35.01
N LEU A 457 -7.79 -7.52 -35.16
CA LEU A 457 -8.93 -7.34 -36.06
C LEU A 457 -8.67 -7.99 -37.44
N ILE A 458 -7.48 -7.79 -37.99
CA ILE A 458 -7.02 -8.39 -39.25
C ILE A 458 -7.05 -9.94 -39.23
N GLY A 459 -6.59 -10.55 -38.14
CA GLY A 459 -6.67 -12.01 -37.98
C GLY A 459 -8.10 -12.52 -37.84
N ALA A 460 -8.97 -11.75 -37.18
CA ALA A 460 -10.38 -12.11 -36.99
C ALA A 460 -11.16 -11.98 -38.31
N ILE A 461 -10.84 -10.97 -39.12
CA ILE A 461 -11.30 -10.81 -40.49
C ILE A 461 -10.83 -11.99 -41.36
N GLY A 462 -9.57 -12.40 -41.25
CA GLY A 462 -9.03 -13.56 -42.00
C GLY A 462 -9.76 -14.87 -41.68
N VAL A 463 -10.05 -15.12 -40.41
CA VAL A 463 -10.86 -16.29 -39.99
C VAL A 463 -12.30 -16.18 -40.50
N LEU A 464 -12.90 -14.98 -40.44
CA LEU A 464 -14.25 -14.76 -40.96
C LEU A 464 -14.34 -15.00 -42.48
N LYS A 465 -13.32 -14.62 -43.25
CA LYS A 465 -13.25 -14.94 -44.69
C LYS A 465 -13.24 -16.45 -44.95
N GLN A 466 -12.49 -17.21 -44.14
CA GLN A 466 -12.39 -18.65 -44.31
C GLN A 466 -13.67 -19.40 -43.94
N LEU A 467 -14.41 -18.92 -42.93
CA LEU A 467 -15.64 -19.54 -42.45
C LEU A 467 -16.90 -19.10 -43.21
N GLY A 468 -16.78 -18.05 -44.03
CA GLY A 468 -17.89 -17.36 -44.68
C GLY A 468 -18.47 -16.27 -43.79
N SER A 469 -18.70 -15.08 -44.36
CA SER A 469 -19.29 -13.96 -43.65
C SER A 469 -20.81 -13.93 -43.83
N ASP A 470 -21.54 -13.81 -42.71
CA ASP A 470 -22.96 -13.48 -42.72
C ASP A 470 -23.21 -12.16 -41.96
N GLY A 471 -24.39 -11.57 -42.17
CA GLY A 471 -24.74 -10.28 -41.56
C GLY A 471 -24.75 -10.30 -40.03
N LYS A 472 -24.86 -11.48 -39.38
CA LYS A 472 -24.78 -11.61 -37.93
C LYS A 472 -23.33 -11.63 -37.45
N SER A 473 -22.45 -12.32 -38.15
CA SER A 473 -21.02 -12.43 -37.84
C SER A 473 -20.31 -11.09 -38.03
N ILE A 474 -20.69 -10.32 -39.05
CA ILE A 474 -20.19 -8.96 -39.27
C ILE A 474 -20.59 -8.02 -38.13
N LYS A 475 -21.85 -8.04 -37.71
CA LYS A 475 -22.35 -7.23 -36.58
C LYS A 475 -21.70 -7.64 -35.26
N LEU A 476 -21.45 -8.93 -35.08
CA LEU A 476 -20.75 -9.45 -33.90
C LEU A 476 -19.30 -8.97 -33.85
N LEU A 477 -18.57 -9.04 -34.97
CA LEU A 477 -17.20 -8.52 -35.07
C LEU A 477 -17.16 -7.00 -34.85
N ALA A 478 -18.06 -6.24 -35.48
CA ALA A 478 -18.20 -4.80 -35.26
C ALA A 478 -18.37 -4.46 -33.77
N ALA A 479 -19.22 -5.20 -33.06
CA ALA A 479 -19.43 -5.02 -31.63
C ALA A 479 -18.22 -5.43 -30.77
N ILE A 480 -17.50 -6.49 -31.13
CA ILE A 480 -16.31 -6.98 -30.41
C ILE A 480 -15.16 -5.97 -30.50
N TYR A 481 -14.94 -5.38 -31.68
CA TYR A 481 -13.80 -4.48 -31.94
C TYR A 481 -14.15 -2.99 -31.89
N GLY A 482 -15.42 -2.64 -31.62
CA GLY A 482 -15.86 -1.26 -31.47
C GLY A 482 -15.83 -0.45 -32.78
N ILE A 483 -16.05 -1.11 -33.92
CA ILE A 483 -16.09 -0.48 -35.25
C ILE A 483 -17.48 -0.65 -35.88
N THR A 484 -17.75 0.05 -36.98
CA THR A 484 -19.02 -0.09 -37.71
C THR A 484 -19.04 -1.37 -38.55
N PRO A 485 -20.23 -1.99 -38.77
CA PRO A 485 -20.37 -3.10 -39.72
C PRO A 485 -19.82 -2.80 -41.12
N ASP A 486 -19.94 -1.56 -41.60
CA ASP A 486 -19.42 -1.15 -42.92
C ASP A 486 -17.88 -1.19 -42.97
N ALA A 487 -17.22 -0.77 -41.89
CA ALA A 487 -15.76 -0.88 -41.76
C ALA A 487 -15.28 -2.34 -41.70
N VAL A 488 -16.07 -3.25 -41.12
CA VAL A 488 -15.78 -4.70 -41.17
C VAL A 488 -15.92 -5.21 -42.61
N MET A 489 -16.89 -4.72 -43.36
CA MET A 489 -17.13 -5.08 -44.76
C MET A 489 -16.02 -4.57 -45.69
N GLU A 490 -15.52 -3.35 -45.48
CA GLU A 490 -14.36 -2.81 -46.22
C GLU A 490 -13.12 -3.69 -46.02
N LEU A 491 -12.83 -4.08 -44.78
CA LEU A 491 -11.72 -4.98 -44.46
C LEU A 491 -11.91 -6.42 -44.98
N LEU A 492 -13.16 -6.84 -45.20
CA LEU A 492 -13.46 -8.11 -45.86
C LEU A 492 -13.27 -8.04 -47.38
N ALA A 493 -13.29 -6.85 -47.98
CA ALA A 493 -13.15 -6.63 -49.41
C ALA A 493 -11.69 -6.40 -49.87
N GLU A 494 -10.82 -5.91 -48.98
CA GLU A 494 -9.35 -5.98 -49.13
C GLU A 494 -8.86 -7.42 -49.12
#